data_AF-A0A0D8XCH1-F1
#
_entry.id   AF-A0A0D8XCH1-F1
#
_cell.length_a   1.000
_cell.length_b   1.000
_cell.length_c   1.000
_cell.angle_alpha   90.00
_cell.angle_beta   90.00
_cell.angle_gamma   90.00
#
_symmetry.space_group_name_H-M   'P 1'
#
loop_
_entity.id
_entity.type
_entity.pdbx_description
1 polymer ?
#
loop_
_entity_poly.entity_id
_entity_poly.type
_entity_poly.pdbx_seq_one_letter_code
_entity_poly.pdbx_strand_id
1 'polypeptide(L)'
;MLIETNGCDNTSLLVRYDEYWPYSSTLVIYYHIRERERVLYEEHLVTTSVERWLQYDFLLHPLPGLHEVCVQMTSTPHLLQRLCRVIVNHSECPYPQINNSTVYISLTTYIIVLLSYFQR
;
A
#
# COMPACT_ATOMS: atom_id res chain seq x y z
N MET A 1 -12.32 11.24 12.41
CA MET A 1 -11.94 9.84 12.69
C MET A 1 -10.47 9.74 12.32
N LEU A 2 -9.56 9.81 13.30
CA LEU A 2 -8.13 9.68 13.06
C LEU A 2 -7.88 8.19 12.83
N ILE A 3 -7.42 7.85 11.64
CA ILE A 3 -7.02 6.48 11.31
C ILE A 3 -5.68 6.28 12.03
N GLU A 4 -5.68 5.51 13.13
CA GLU A 4 -4.43 5.09 13.79
C GLU A 4 -3.71 4.10 12.85
N THR A 5 -2.88 4.65 11.98
CA THR A 5 -1.88 3.89 11.25
C THR A 5 -0.74 3.64 12.24
N ASN A 6 -0.61 2.41 12.74
CA ASN A 6 0.38 2.02 13.75
C ASN A 6 1.82 2.05 13.18
N GLY A 7 2.29 3.21 12.71
CA GLY A 7 3.61 3.37 12.07
C GLY A 7 3.66 2.85 10.62
N CYS A 8 2.52 2.78 9.95
CA CYS A 8 2.38 2.29 8.57
C CYS A 8 1.89 3.40 7.63
N ASP A 9 2.36 4.61 7.89
CA ASP A 9 1.86 5.84 7.30
C ASP A 9 2.83 6.29 6.20
N ASN A 10 4.11 6.13 6.46
CA ASN A 10 5.19 6.47 5.57
C ASN A 10 6.30 5.40 5.58
N THR A 11 7.12 5.44 4.56
CA THR A 11 8.36 4.66 4.51
C THR A 11 9.40 5.39 3.67
N SER A 12 10.65 4.99 3.86
CA SER A 12 11.81 5.56 3.18
C SER A 12 12.53 4.47 2.39
N LEU A 13 12.75 4.71 1.11
CA LEU A 13 13.56 3.87 0.26
C LEU A 13 14.97 4.45 0.15
N LEU A 14 15.99 3.60 0.31
CA LEU A 14 17.37 3.93 -0.02
C LEU A 14 17.87 2.96 -1.10
N VAL A 15 18.27 3.51 -2.25
CA VAL A 15 18.93 2.77 -3.32
C VAL A 15 20.37 3.26 -3.42
N ARG A 16 21.32 2.34 -3.36
CA ARG A 16 22.76 2.62 -3.47
C ARG A 16 23.36 1.77 -4.58
N TYR A 17 24.13 2.41 -5.44
CA TYR A 17 24.97 1.71 -6.41
C TYR A 17 26.30 1.32 -5.79
N ASP A 18 26.88 0.24 -6.31
CA ASP A 18 28.28 -0.08 -6.04
C ASP A 18 29.17 1.08 -6.52
N GLU A 19 30.19 1.42 -5.74
CA GLU A 19 31.12 2.51 -6.05
C GLU A 19 31.88 2.28 -7.36
N TYR A 20 32.01 1.02 -7.78
CA TYR A 20 32.69 0.64 -9.02
C TYR A 20 31.73 0.41 -10.19
N TRP A 21 30.45 0.77 -10.06
CA TRP A 21 29.48 0.55 -11.13
C TRP A 21 29.84 1.36 -12.40
N PRO A 22 30.21 0.70 -13.51
CA PRO A 22 30.85 1.37 -14.64
C PRO A 22 29.86 1.93 -15.67
N TYR A 23 28.55 1.70 -15.48
CA TYR A 23 27.52 2.00 -16.47
C TYR A 23 26.57 3.09 -16.02
N SER A 24 26.27 4.05 -16.90
CA SER A 24 25.14 4.95 -16.72
C SER A 24 23.85 4.14 -16.66
N SER A 25 23.09 4.28 -15.57
CA SER A 25 21.90 3.47 -15.32
C SER A 25 20.71 4.36 -14.98
N THR A 26 19.56 4.01 -15.54
CA THR A 26 18.28 4.63 -15.21
C THR A 26 17.50 3.66 -14.35
N LEU A 27 16.99 4.17 -13.23
CA LEU A 27 16.07 3.47 -12.37
C LEU A 27 14.65 3.96 -12.59
N VAL A 28 13.72 3.01 -12.63
CA VAL A 28 12.29 3.26 -12.54
C VAL A 28 11.78 2.47 -11.34
N ILE A 29 11.20 3.15 -10.37
CA ILE A 29 10.78 2.56 -9.11
C ILE A 29 9.26 2.62 -9.00
N TYR A 30 8.67 1.47 -8.68
CA TYR A 30 7.24 1.29 -8.48
C TYR A 30 6.96 0.75 -7.09
N TYR A 31 5.84 1.16 -6.53
CA TYR A 31 5.25 0.61 -5.32
C TYR A 31 4.00 -0.18 -5.70
N HIS A 32 3.94 -1.45 -5.29
CA HIS A 32 2.82 -2.33 -5.54
C HIS A 32 2.22 -2.83 -4.24
N ILE A 33 0.91 -3.08 -4.27
CA ILE A 33 0.23 -3.88 -3.26
C ILE A 33 -0.32 -5.10 -3.95
N ARG A 34 0.05 -6.28 -3.48
CA ARG A 34 -0.39 -7.56 -4.03
C ARG A 34 -1.21 -8.33 -3.02
N GLU A 35 -2.22 -9.03 -3.52
CA GLU A 35 -2.89 -10.09 -2.79
C GLU A 35 -2.77 -11.36 -3.61
N ARG A 36 -1.99 -12.33 -3.11
CA ARG A 36 -1.62 -13.53 -3.86
C ARG A 36 -0.98 -13.16 -5.21
N GLU A 37 -1.60 -13.54 -6.32
CA GLU A 37 -1.11 -13.29 -7.68
C GLU A 37 -1.67 -12.02 -8.33
N ARG A 38 -2.48 -11.23 -7.61
CA ARG A 38 -3.11 -10.02 -8.15
C ARG A 38 -2.45 -8.77 -7.61
N VAL A 39 -2.17 -7.82 -8.51
CA VAL A 39 -1.81 -6.45 -8.14
C VAL A 39 -3.11 -5.69 -7.85
N LEU A 40 -3.27 -5.24 -6.61
CA LEU A 40 -4.41 -4.44 -6.15
C LEU A 40 -4.16 -2.95 -6.35
N TYR A 41 -2.90 -2.54 -6.24
CA TYR A 41 -2.47 -1.15 -6.36
C TYR A 41 -1.08 -1.09 -6.98
N GLU A 42 -0.86 -0.09 -7.81
CA GLU A 42 0.42 0.22 -8.44
C GLU A 42 0.59 1.74 -8.47
N GLU A 43 1.73 2.22 -8.00
CA GLU A 43 2.13 3.61 -8.04
C GLU A 43 3.55 3.73 -8.58
N HIS A 44 3.74 4.65 -9.53
CA HIS A 44 5.07 5.07 -9.95
C HIS A 44 5.62 6.05 -8.91
N LEU A 45 6.75 5.70 -8.30
CA LEU A 45 7.39 6.54 -7.29
C LEU A 45 8.36 7.54 -7.94
N VAL A 46 9.32 7.05 -8.72
CA VAL A 46 10.37 7.90 -9.29
C VAL A 46 11.03 7.25 -10.51
N THR A 47 11.42 8.08 -11.47
CA THR A 47 12.34 7.72 -12.55
C THR A 47 13.54 8.63 -12.49
N THR A 48 14.75 8.07 -12.39
CA THR A 48 15.96 8.88 -12.26
C THR A 48 17.21 8.15 -12.72
N SER A 49 18.18 8.90 -13.26
CA SER A 49 19.55 8.43 -13.46
C SER A 49 20.30 8.56 -12.12
N VAL A 50 20.76 7.44 -11.56
CA VAL A 50 21.45 7.47 -10.26
C VAL A 50 22.93 7.27 -10.48
N GLU A 51 23.73 8.25 -10.02
CA GLU A 51 25.19 8.18 -10.09
C GLU A 51 25.82 7.57 -8.83
N ARG A 52 25.14 7.65 -7.66
CA ARG A 52 25.65 7.11 -6.38
C ARG A 52 24.55 6.57 -5.46
N TRP A 53 23.66 7.44 -4.98
CA TRP A 53 22.58 7.07 -4.07
C TRP A 53 21.30 7.84 -4.40
N LEU A 54 20.17 7.22 -4.10
CA LEU A 54 18.83 7.79 -4.19
C LEU A 54 18.10 7.48 -2.90
N GLN A 55 17.61 8.51 -2.23
CA GLN A 55 16.65 8.38 -1.14
C GLN A 55 15.31 8.94 -1.59
N TYR A 56 14.24 8.21 -1.29
CA TYR A 56 12.89 8.62 -1.64
C TYR A 56 11.91 8.23 -0.53
N ASP A 57 11.21 9.23 0.00
CA ASP A 57 10.19 9.03 1.03
C ASP A 57 8.81 9.03 0.38
N PHE A 58 7.95 8.08 0.76
CA PHE A 58 6.60 7.99 0.22
C PHE A 58 5.61 7.48 1.28
N LEU A 59 4.32 7.71 1.01
CA LEU A 59 3.24 7.29 1.89
C LEU A 59 2.80 5.88 1.54
N LEU A 60 2.52 5.07 2.57
CA LEU A 60 1.96 3.74 2.36
C LEU A 60 0.46 3.87 2.13
N HIS A 61 -0.04 3.18 1.10
CA HIS A 61 -1.47 3.17 0.83
C HIS A 61 -2.18 2.30 1.89
N PRO A 62 -3.35 2.71 2.43
CA PRO A 62 -4.01 1.98 3.51
C PRO A 62 -4.75 0.70 3.06
N LEU A 63 -4.30 0.04 1.99
CA LEU A 63 -4.90 -1.21 1.50
C LEU A 63 -4.23 -2.42 2.15
N PRO A 64 -5.02 -3.43 2.57
CA PRO A 64 -4.46 -4.70 3.00
C PRO A 64 -3.76 -5.42 1.84
N GLY A 65 -2.63 -6.06 2.11
CA GLY A 65 -1.88 -6.80 1.10
C GLY A 65 -0.40 -6.95 1.44
N LEU A 66 0.34 -7.53 0.50
CA LEU A 66 1.79 -7.52 0.44
C LEU A 66 2.24 -6.22 -0.19
N HIS A 67 2.95 -5.38 0.55
CA HIS A 67 3.50 -4.14 0.01
C HIS A 67 4.90 -4.42 -0.50
N GLU A 68 5.12 -4.18 -1.78
CA GLU A 68 6.40 -4.40 -2.45
C GLU A 68 6.88 -3.13 -3.14
N VAL A 69 8.19 -2.90 -3.11
CA VAL A 69 8.84 -1.93 -4.00
C VAL A 69 9.59 -2.69 -5.06
N CYS A 70 9.30 -2.37 -6.32
CA CYS A 70 9.94 -2.94 -7.49
C CYS A 70 10.80 -1.88 -8.18
N VAL A 71 12.08 -2.20 -8.36
CA VAL A 71 13.04 -1.37 -9.08
C VAL A 71 13.32 -2.02 -10.43
N GLN A 72 13.17 -1.25 -11.50
CA GLN A 72 13.55 -1.61 -12.84
C GLN A 72 14.76 -0.79 -13.24
N MET A 73 15.89 -1.47 -13.43
CA MET A 73 17.14 -0.86 -13.87
C MET A 73 17.33 -1.11 -15.36
N THR A 74 17.57 -0.04 -16.12
CA THR A 74 18.04 -0.10 -17.49
C THR A 74 19.46 0.46 -17.55
N SER A 75 20.39 -0.33 -18.09
CA SER A 75 21.77 0.11 -18.33
C SER A 75 22.20 -0.26 -19.74
N THR A 76 23.09 0.54 -20.33
CA THR A 76 23.75 0.24 -21.60
C THR A 76 24.95 -0.68 -21.35
N PRO A 77 25.11 -1.81 -22.07
CA PRO A 77 24.48 -2.15 -23.35
C PRO A 77 23.31 -3.15 -23.24
N HIS A 78 22.19 -2.72 -22.66
CA HIS A 78 20.86 -3.37 -22.66
C HIS A 78 20.57 -4.39 -21.54
N LEU A 79 21.15 -4.21 -20.36
CA LEU A 79 20.73 -5.01 -19.20
C LEU A 79 19.47 -4.38 -18.60
N LEU A 80 18.35 -5.12 -18.72
CA LEU A 80 17.11 -4.85 -18.01
C LEU A 80 17.01 -5.80 -16.83
N GLN A 81 17.04 -5.26 -15.61
CA GLN A 81 16.84 -6.04 -14.39
C GLN A 81 15.67 -5.49 -13.62
N ARG A 82 14.77 -6.38 -13.17
CA ARG A 82 13.69 -6.05 -12.25
C ARG A 82 13.92 -6.76 -10.94
N LEU A 83 13.93 -6.01 -9.85
CA LEU A 83 14.11 -6.50 -8.49
C LEU A 83 12.96 -5.98 -7.64
N CYS A 84 12.25 -6.87 -6.96
CA CYS A 84 11.17 -6.49 -6.05
C CYS A 84 11.53 -6.90 -4.63
N ARG A 85 11.18 -6.06 -3.66
CA ARG A 85 11.39 -6.34 -2.24
C ARG A 85 10.12 -6.03 -1.47
N VAL A 86 9.71 -6.98 -0.63
CA VAL A 86 8.62 -6.79 0.33
C VAL A 86 9.09 -5.80 1.40
N ILE A 87 8.29 -4.77 1.61
CA ILE A 87 8.54 -3.73 2.63
C ILE A 87 7.57 -3.84 3.81
N VAL A 88 6.35 -4.34 3.58
CA VAL A 88 5.37 -4.62 4.62
C VAL A 88 4.61 -5.89 4.26
N ASN A 89 4.48 -6.79 5.23
CA ASN A 89 3.69 -8.00 5.09
C ASN A 89 2.24 -7.81 5.58
N HIS A 90 1.34 -8.69 5.13
CA HIS A 90 -0.10 -8.63 5.41
C HIS A 90 -0.46 -8.61 6.91
N SER A 91 0.46 -9.05 7.78
CA SER A 91 0.27 -9.17 9.22
C SER A 91 0.94 -8.07 10.05
N GLU A 92 1.75 -7.21 9.42
CA GLU A 92 2.58 -6.23 10.15
C GLU A 92 1.82 -4.93 10.44
N CYS A 93 0.84 -4.59 9.60
CA CYS A 93 0.08 -3.35 9.70
C CYS A 93 -1.42 -3.63 9.83
N PRO A 94 -2.12 -3.03 10.81
CA PRO A 94 -3.56 -3.07 10.89
C PRO A 94 -4.16 -2.09 9.87
N TYR A 95 -4.25 -2.53 8.61
CA TYR A 95 -4.96 -1.75 7.61
C TYR A 95 -6.45 -1.77 7.91
N PRO A 96 -7.15 -0.61 7.87
CA PRO A 96 -8.58 -0.59 8.08
C PRO A 96 -9.22 -1.47 7.01
N GLN A 97 -9.97 -2.49 7.45
CA GLN A 97 -10.86 -3.22 6.56
C GLN A 97 -11.79 -2.18 5.93
N ILE A 98 -11.78 -2.06 4.60
CA ILE A 98 -12.80 -1.29 3.90
C ILE A 98 -14.09 -2.06 4.15
N ASN A 99 -14.78 -1.71 5.24
CA ASN A 99 -16.14 -2.16 5.46
C ASN A 99 -16.93 -1.57 4.30
N ASN A 100 -17.20 -2.41 3.29
CA ASN A 100 -18.38 -2.26 2.46
C ASN A 100 -19.58 -2.52 3.37
N SER A 101 -19.83 -1.61 4.31
CA SER A 101 -21.09 -1.53 5.01
C SER A 101 -22.12 -1.13 3.97
N THR A 102 -22.69 -2.14 3.31
CA THR A 102 -24.04 -2.07 2.78
C THR A 102 -24.91 -1.62 3.94
N VAL A 103 -25.22 -0.32 3.93
CA VAL A 103 -26.13 0.30 4.87
C VAL A 103 -27.52 -0.30 4.58
N TYR A 104 -27.87 -1.37 5.29
CA TYR A 104 -29.27 -1.75 5.43
C TYR A 104 -29.90 -0.80 6.44
N ILE A 105 -30.52 0.26 5.93
CA ILE A 105 -31.36 1.14 6.73
C ILE A 105 -32.60 0.32 7.14
N SER A 106 -32.53 -0.33 8.31
CA SER A 106 -33.72 -0.92 8.93
C SER A 106 -34.53 0.21 9.56
N LEU A 107 -35.57 0.64 8.84
CA LEU A 107 -36.37 1.83 9.14
C LEU A 107 -37.59 1.55 10.03
N THR A 108 -37.67 0.41 10.73
CA THR A 108 -38.90 0.05 11.45
C THR A 108 -38.64 -0.61 12.81
N THR A 109 -38.22 0.17 13.80
CA THR A 109 -38.53 -0.10 15.21
C THR A 109 -38.85 1.20 15.95
N TYR A 110 -39.96 1.82 15.54
CA TYR A 110 -40.73 2.73 16.38
C TYR A 110 -42.18 2.25 16.35
N ILE A 111 -42.54 1.29 17.18
CA ILE A 111 -43.92 1.18 17.64
C ILE A 111 -43.88 1.03 19.16
N ILE A 112 -44.45 2.07 19.76
CA ILE A 112 -44.57 2.37 21.17
C ILE A 112 -45.33 1.26 21.90
N VAL A 113 -44.81 0.85 23.04
CA VAL A 113 -45.51 0.04 24.04
C VAL A 113 -46.73 0.81 24.53
N LEU A 114 -47.93 0.33 24.19
CA LEU A 114 -49.16 0.66 24.91
C LEU A 114 -49.59 -0.56 25.72
N LEU A 115 -49.15 -0.58 26.98
CA LEU A 115 -49.76 -1.37 28.04
C LEU A 115 -51.05 -0.67 28.47
N SER A 116 -52.20 -1.26 28.16
CA SER A 116 -53.44 -1.06 28.90
C SER A 116 -54.34 -2.28 28.66
N TYR A 117 -54.38 -3.26 29.57
CA TYR A 117 -55.39 -3.38 30.63
C TYR A 117 -56.82 -3.51 30.06
N PHE A 118 -57.44 -4.69 30.12
CA PHE A 118 -58.59 -5.00 30.99
C PHE A 118 -59.20 -6.37 30.69
N GLN A 119 -59.57 -7.05 31.78
CA GLN A 119 -60.24 -8.34 31.92
C GLN A 119 -61.48 -8.54 31.02
N ARG A 120 -61.67 -9.76 30.52
CA ARG A 120 -62.77 -10.64 30.97
C ARG A 120 -62.54 -12.09 30.56
#